data_AF-A0A2T2TUL6-F1
#
_entry.id   AF-A0A2T2TUL6-F1
#
_cell.length_a   1.000
_cell.length_b   1.000
_cell.length_c   1.000
_cell.angle_alpha   90.00
_cell.angle_beta   90.00
_cell.angle_gamma   90.00
#
_symmetry.space_group_name_H-M   'P 1'
#
loop_
_entity.id
_entity.type
_entity.pdbx_description
1 polymer ?
#
loop_
_entity_poly.entity_id
_entity_poly.type
_entity_poly.pdbx_seq_one_letter_code
_entity_poly.pdbx_strand_id
1 'polypeptide(L)'
;MAASQTNALNWFLHRITGTFLIFFLITHFWVQHYDHQAASVTHEVVTEKGEMPDYPEEAEEGVEARMGSSAEATPYQVVMQRLADPVYAVLWKGFNILFLVVALHHGFYGLNNVMTDYIRNPMGRLVARALSWTVALGLLILGLYSVITAGW
;
A
#
# COMPACT_ATOMS: atom_id res chain seq x y z
N MET A 1 -36.83 7.15 -4.38
CA MET A 1 -36.25 5.99 -5.11
C MET A 1 -34.72 6.02 -5.20
N ALA A 2 -34.05 7.19 -5.29
CA ALA A 2 -32.58 7.24 -5.37
C ALA A 2 -31.84 6.73 -4.12
N ALA A 3 -32.34 7.01 -2.91
CA ALA A 3 -31.66 6.64 -1.65
C ALA A 3 -31.52 5.11 -1.44
N SER A 4 -32.49 4.29 -1.89
CA SER A 4 -32.41 2.83 -1.69
C SER A 4 -31.37 2.19 -2.61
N GLN A 5 -31.24 2.68 -3.85
CA GLN A 5 -30.27 2.17 -4.81
C GLN A 5 -28.83 2.46 -4.38
N THR A 6 -28.57 3.67 -3.85
CA THR A 6 -27.26 4.02 -3.30
C THR A 6 -26.86 3.13 -2.12
N ASN A 7 -27.82 2.79 -1.25
CA ASN A 7 -27.57 1.90 -0.12
C ASN A 7 -27.29 0.45 -0.57
N ALA A 8 -28.02 -0.06 -1.56
CA ALA A 8 -27.80 -1.39 -2.11
C ALA A 8 -26.46 -1.49 -2.85
N LEU A 9 -26.10 -0.47 -3.64
CA LEU A 9 -24.82 -0.42 -4.35
C LEU A 9 -23.65 -0.37 -3.38
N ASN A 10 -23.69 0.51 -2.39
CA ASN A 10 -22.62 0.63 -1.41
C ASN A 10 -22.50 -0.64 -0.56
N TRP A 11 -23.63 -1.26 -0.20
CA TRP A 11 -23.65 -2.56 0.43
C TRP A 11 -22.92 -3.59 -0.45
N PHE A 12 -23.27 -3.68 -1.73
CA PHE A 12 -22.65 -4.61 -2.67
C PHE A 12 -21.15 -4.36 -2.84
N LEU A 13 -20.75 -3.11 -3.08
CA LEU A 13 -19.35 -2.70 -3.22
C LEU A 13 -18.53 -3.04 -1.97
N HIS A 14 -19.09 -2.90 -0.77
CA HIS A 14 -18.39 -3.28 0.46
C HIS A 14 -18.05 -4.78 0.51
N ARG A 15 -18.92 -5.66 -0.04
CA ARG A 15 -18.68 -7.12 -0.09
C ARG A 15 -17.65 -7.44 -1.15
N ILE A 16 -17.82 -6.88 -2.34
CA ILE A 16 -16.89 -7.10 -3.45
C ILE A 16 -15.49 -6.64 -3.06
N THR A 17 -15.34 -5.43 -2.51
CA THR A 17 -14.05 -4.93 -2.02
C THR A 17 -13.48 -5.80 -0.89
N GLY A 18 -14.31 -6.29 0.03
CA GLY A 18 -13.87 -7.24 1.06
C GLY A 18 -13.33 -8.56 0.49
N THR A 19 -13.99 -9.12 -0.52
CA THR A 19 -13.52 -10.33 -1.22
C THR A 19 -12.20 -10.07 -1.93
N PHE A 20 -12.06 -8.95 -2.64
CA PHE A 20 -10.79 -8.57 -3.27
C PHE A 20 -9.68 -8.36 -2.23
N LEU A 21 -9.99 -7.78 -1.06
CA LEU A 21 -9.02 -7.60 0.01
C LEU A 21 -8.46 -8.91 0.53
N ILE A 22 -9.21 -10.01 0.55
CA ILE A 22 -8.66 -11.30 0.94
C ILE A 22 -7.50 -11.68 0.02
N PHE A 23 -7.68 -11.59 -1.29
CA PHE A 23 -6.62 -11.89 -2.25
C PHE A 23 -5.46 -10.89 -2.17
N PHE A 24 -5.76 -9.59 -2.09
CA PHE A 24 -4.72 -8.56 -1.97
C PHE A 24 -3.91 -8.72 -0.69
N LEU A 25 -4.55 -8.97 0.45
CA LEU A 25 -3.85 -9.20 1.71
C LEU A 25 -3.00 -10.45 1.64
N ILE A 26 -3.51 -11.57 1.13
CA ILE A 26 -2.70 -12.79 0.98
C ILE A 26 -1.46 -12.52 0.13
N THR A 27 -1.62 -11.91 -1.05
CA THR A 27 -0.48 -11.56 -1.91
C THR A 27 0.46 -10.57 -1.24
N HIS A 28 -0.08 -9.55 -0.57
CA HIS A 28 0.71 -8.56 0.15
C HIS A 28 1.52 -9.20 1.28
N PHE A 29 0.89 -10.00 2.13
CA PHE A 29 1.55 -10.72 3.21
C PHE A 29 2.60 -11.71 2.68
N TRP A 30 2.27 -12.44 1.61
CA TRP A 30 3.22 -13.36 0.99
C TRP A 30 4.48 -12.64 0.51
N VAL A 31 4.31 -11.60 -0.31
CA VAL A 31 5.43 -10.83 -0.86
C VAL A 31 6.21 -10.15 0.25
N GLN A 32 5.54 -9.54 1.23
CA GLN A 32 6.23 -8.78 2.28
C GLN A 32 6.89 -9.66 3.35
N HIS A 33 6.39 -10.87 3.61
CA HIS A 33 6.86 -11.68 4.75
C HIS A 33 7.50 -13.02 4.37
N TYR A 34 7.27 -13.54 3.16
CA TYR A 34 7.73 -14.88 2.77
C TYR A 34 8.62 -14.90 1.52
N ASP A 35 8.54 -13.89 0.66
CA ASP A 35 9.48 -13.77 -0.46
C ASP A 35 10.82 -13.26 0.07
N HIS A 36 11.83 -14.15 0.18
CA HIS A 36 13.16 -13.81 0.70
C HIS A 36 13.88 -12.72 -0.10
N GLN A 37 13.50 -12.47 -1.36
CA GLN A 37 14.02 -11.36 -2.15
C GLN A 37 13.23 -10.06 -1.90
N ALA A 38 12.00 -10.14 -1.39
CA ALA A 38 11.07 -9.02 -1.15
C ALA A 38 10.68 -8.76 0.30
N ALA A 39 11.19 -9.54 1.24
CA ALA A 39 10.93 -9.40 2.65
C ALA A 39 11.52 -8.07 3.13
N SER A 40 10.80 -6.99 2.84
CA SER A 40 11.17 -5.61 3.17
C SER A 40 10.73 -5.22 4.57
N VAL A 41 10.46 -6.18 5.45
CA VAL A 41 10.23 -5.91 6.88
C VAL A 41 11.55 -5.62 7.59
N THR A 42 12.46 -4.89 6.92
CA THR A 42 13.86 -4.70 7.29
C THR A 42 14.66 -5.98 7.00
N HIS A 43 15.88 -5.86 6.45
CA HIS A 43 16.95 -6.70 7.00
C HIS A 43 16.78 -6.61 8.51
N GLU A 44 16.54 -7.73 9.14
CA GLU A 44 16.18 -7.86 10.54
C GLU A 44 17.21 -7.12 11.39
N VAL A 45 16.90 -5.89 11.79
CA VAL A 45 17.93 -4.96 12.27
C VAL A 45 18.94 -4.68 11.12
N VAL A 46 19.78 -3.65 11.16
CA VAL A 46 21.12 -3.72 10.54
C VAL A 46 21.97 -4.80 11.28
N THR A 47 21.33 -5.93 11.61
CA THR A 47 21.80 -7.11 12.32
C THR A 47 22.77 -6.74 13.42
N GLU A 48 22.22 -6.02 14.42
CA GLU A 48 22.69 -5.95 15.81
C GLU A 48 24.12 -5.40 16.07
N LYS A 49 24.92 -5.22 15.02
CA LYS A 49 26.36 -4.92 15.06
C LYS A 49 26.76 -3.70 14.22
N GLY A 50 25.87 -3.16 13.37
CA GLY A 50 26.18 -1.99 12.53
C GLY A 50 26.78 -2.32 11.16
N GLU A 51 26.52 -3.52 10.62
CA GLU A 51 27.10 -4.00 9.36
C GLU A 51 26.04 -4.13 8.26
N MET A 52 26.44 -3.89 7.02
CA MET A 52 25.56 -3.98 5.85
C MET A 52 25.23 -5.44 5.53
N PRO A 53 24.04 -5.73 4.98
CA PRO A 53 23.70 -7.04 4.44
C PRO A 53 24.67 -7.41 3.31
N ASP A 54 25.06 -8.68 3.26
CA ASP A 54 25.71 -9.22 2.06
C ASP A 54 24.64 -9.44 0.99
N TYR A 55 24.75 -8.71 -0.12
CA TYR A 55 23.81 -8.80 -1.25
C TYR A 55 24.37 -9.72 -2.33
N PRO A 56 23.53 -10.45 -3.08
CA PRO A 56 24.00 -11.18 -4.26
C PRO A 56 24.70 -10.24 -5.26
N GLU A 57 25.78 -10.70 -5.91
CA GLU A 57 26.55 -9.94 -6.91
C GLU A 57 25.65 -9.29 -7.98
N GLU A 58 24.61 -10.00 -8.42
CA GLU A 58 23.62 -9.50 -9.38
C GLU A 58 22.88 -8.22 -8.90
N ALA A 59 22.62 -8.12 -7.59
CA ALA A 59 21.97 -6.95 -7.01
C ALA A 59 22.94 -5.76 -6.90
N GLU A 60 24.21 -6.01 -6.60
CA GLU A 60 25.26 -5.00 -6.55
C GLU A 60 25.54 -4.43 -7.94
N GLU A 61 25.73 -5.31 -8.94
CA GLU A 61 25.90 -4.92 -10.35
C GLU A 61 24.69 -4.10 -10.85
N GLY A 62 23.48 -4.51 -10.48
CA GLY A 62 22.26 -3.80 -10.83
C GLY A 62 22.22 -2.37 -10.27
N VAL A 63 22.70 -2.18 -9.04
CA VAL A 63 22.83 -0.86 -8.41
C VAL A 63 23.91 -0.04 -9.11
N GLU A 64 25.11 -0.59 -9.33
CA GLU A 64 26.21 0.10 -10.00
C GLU A 64 25.84 0.53 -11.43
N ALA A 65 25.15 -0.34 -12.18
CA ALA A 65 24.71 -0.04 -13.53
C ALA A 65 23.73 1.14 -13.60
N ARG A 66 22.89 1.33 -12.57
CA ARG A 66 21.91 2.43 -12.52
C ARG A 66 22.47 3.69 -11.86
N MET A 67 23.23 3.55 -10.80
CA MET A 67 23.64 4.64 -9.91
C MET A 67 25.11 5.06 -10.10
N GLY A 68 25.87 4.33 -10.91
CA GLY A 68 27.28 4.56 -11.22
C GLY A 68 28.21 3.53 -10.54
N SER A 69 29.39 3.32 -11.12
CA SER A 69 30.37 2.29 -10.69
C SER A 69 30.99 2.51 -9.30
N SER A 70 30.58 3.54 -8.57
CA SER A 70 31.00 3.81 -7.20
C SER A 70 29.82 3.78 -6.22
N ALA A 71 28.65 3.33 -6.67
CA ALA A 71 27.44 3.28 -5.87
C ALA A 71 27.46 2.03 -4.98
N GLU A 72 27.37 2.24 -3.67
CA GLU A 72 27.30 1.18 -2.69
C GLU A 72 25.88 0.61 -2.60
N ALA A 73 25.71 -0.72 -2.70
CA ALA A 73 24.42 -1.42 -2.66
C ALA A 73 23.73 -1.34 -1.29
N THR A 74 23.21 -0.17 -0.95
CA THR A 74 22.43 0.02 0.28
C THR A 74 21.05 -0.65 0.18
N PRO A 75 20.40 -1.01 1.30
CA PRO A 75 19.04 -1.54 1.29
C PRO A 75 18.05 -0.65 0.53
N TYR A 76 18.19 0.67 0.67
CA TYR A 76 17.40 1.64 -0.07
C TYR A 76 17.65 1.52 -1.59
N GLN A 77 18.92 1.48 -2.02
CA GLN A 77 19.27 1.40 -3.43
C GLN A 77 18.82 0.08 -4.07
N VAL A 78 18.99 -1.05 -3.39
CA VAL A 78 18.53 -2.37 -3.87
C VAL A 78 17.02 -2.39 -4.05
N VAL A 79 16.26 -1.85 -3.08
CA VAL A 79 14.79 -1.76 -3.19
C VAL A 79 14.38 -0.83 -4.33
N MET A 80 15.03 0.33 -4.47
CA MET A 80 14.73 1.27 -5.56
C MET A 80 15.06 0.70 -6.93
N GLN A 81 16.19 0.00 -7.06
CA GLN A 81 16.58 -0.70 -8.29
C GLN A 81 15.52 -1.74 -8.69
N ARG A 82 15.07 -2.57 -7.73
CA ARG A 82 14.02 -3.55 -7.99
C ARG A 82 12.69 -2.90 -8.41
N LEU A 83 12.30 -1.84 -7.73
CA LEU A 83 11.06 -1.11 -8.03
C LEU A 83 11.15 -0.33 -9.34
N ALA A 84 12.34 -0.19 -9.92
CA ALA A 84 12.58 0.45 -11.21
C ALA A 84 12.54 -0.51 -12.40
N ASP A 85 12.56 -1.84 -12.18
CA ASP A 85 12.40 -2.78 -13.29
C ASP A 85 11.05 -2.53 -14.00
N PRO A 86 11.02 -2.34 -15.32
CA PRO A 86 9.82 -1.86 -16.00
C PRO A 86 8.63 -2.83 -15.94
N VAL A 87 8.86 -4.13 -15.92
CA VAL A 87 7.78 -5.13 -15.88
C VAL A 87 7.25 -5.26 -14.45
N TYR A 88 8.15 -5.37 -13.47
CA TYR A 88 7.77 -5.42 -12.07
C TYR A 88 7.13 -4.10 -11.62
N ALA A 89 7.63 -2.95 -12.08
CA ALA A 89 7.08 -1.64 -11.75
C ALA A 89 5.62 -1.51 -12.19
N VAL A 90 5.27 -1.94 -13.41
CA VAL A 90 3.88 -1.85 -13.89
C VAL A 90 2.95 -2.73 -13.06
N LEU A 91 3.32 -4.01 -12.87
CA LEU A 91 2.49 -4.95 -12.12
C LEU A 91 2.40 -4.58 -10.63
N TRP A 92 3.52 -4.20 -10.01
CA TRP A 92 3.59 -3.81 -8.61
C TRP A 92 2.87 -2.49 -8.33
N LYS A 93 3.08 -1.45 -9.16
CA LYS A 93 2.37 -0.17 -9.00
C LYS A 93 0.86 -0.37 -9.19
N GLY A 94 0.47 -1.12 -10.23
CA GLY A 94 -0.93 -1.45 -10.49
C GLY A 94 -1.58 -2.18 -9.31
N PHE A 95 -0.92 -3.23 -8.81
CA PHE A 95 -1.37 -3.97 -7.63
C PHE A 95 -1.52 -3.06 -6.40
N ASN A 96 -0.50 -2.24 -6.07
CA ASN A 96 -0.53 -1.40 -4.87
C ASN A 96 -1.55 -0.27 -4.96
N ILE A 97 -1.71 0.36 -6.13
CA ILE A 97 -2.75 1.38 -6.33
C ILE A 97 -4.14 0.77 -6.20
N LEU A 98 -4.37 -0.39 -6.81
CA LEU A 98 -5.66 -1.07 -6.71
C LEU A 98 -5.94 -1.50 -5.26
N PHE A 99 -4.95 -2.11 -4.60
CA PHE A 99 -5.05 -2.51 -3.20
C PHE A 99 -5.33 -1.30 -2.30
N LEU A 100 -4.63 -0.17 -2.47
CA LEU A 100 -4.85 1.09 -1.76
C LEU A 100 -6.31 1.57 -1.91
N VAL A 101 -6.81 1.65 -3.15
CA VAL A 101 -8.18 2.11 -3.43
C VAL A 101 -9.21 1.18 -2.78
N VAL A 102 -9.05 -0.14 -2.94
CA VAL A 102 -9.95 -1.13 -2.36
C VAL A 102 -9.93 -1.10 -0.83
N ALA A 103 -8.74 -1.00 -0.22
CA ALA A 103 -8.57 -0.96 1.23
C ALA A 103 -9.16 0.31 1.84
N LEU A 104 -8.90 1.47 1.24
CA LEU A 104 -9.47 2.74 1.69
C LEU A 104 -10.99 2.75 1.54
N HIS A 105 -11.52 2.32 0.38
CA HIS A 105 -12.97 2.22 0.20
C HIS A 105 -13.60 1.31 1.27
N HIS A 106 -13.11 0.08 1.42
CA HIS A 106 -13.67 -0.89 2.36
C HIS A 106 -13.57 -0.40 3.81
N GLY A 107 -12.38 -0.02 4.25
CA GLY A 107 -12.11 0.39 5.62
C GLY A 107 -12.88 1.66 6.01
N PHE A 108 -12.87 2.68 5.17
CA PHE A 108 -13.58 3.93 5.47
C PHE A 108 -15.09 3.80 5.32
N TYR A 109 -15.60 3.02 4.36
CA TYR A 109 -17.04 2.76 4.28
C TYR A 109 -17.53 2.01 5.53
N GLY A 110 -16.81 0.97 5.96
CA GLY A 110 -17.09 0.24 7.21
C GLY A 110 -17.05 1.14 8.44
N LEU A 111 -15.99 1.95 8.58
CA LEU A 111 -15.84 2.92 9.66
C LEU A 111 -16.99 3.92 9.70
N ASN A 112 -17.43 4.42 8.54
CA ASN A 112 -18.57 5.34 8.45
C ASN A 112 -19.88 4.71 8.95
N ASN A 113 -20.13 3.43 8.65
CA ASN A 113 -21.30 2.72 9.19
C ASN A 113 -21.23 2.63 10.72
N VAL A 114 -20.08 2.21 11.26
CA VAL A 114 -19.84 2.12 12.72
C VAL A 114 -20.06 3.49 13.38
N MET A 115 -19.45 4.55 12.86
CA MET A 115 -19.61 5.90 13.42
C MET A 115 -21.08 6.35 13.42
N THR A 116 -21.83 6.08 12.35
CA THR A 116 -23.24 6.48 12.29
C THR A 116 -24.15 5.71 13.24
N ASP A 117 -23.75 4.50 13.65
CA ASP A 117 -24.50 3.70 14.63
C ASP A 117 -24.33 4.24 16.06
N TYR A 118 -23.14 4.76 16.40
CA TYR A 118 -22.82 5.23 17.75
C TYR A 118 -22.99 6.74 17.97
N ILE A 119 -22.81 7.57 16.94
CA ILE A 119 -22.94 9.02 17.07
C ILE A 119 -24.41 9.43 16.89
N ARG A 120 -25.07 9.80 17.97
CA ARG A 120 -26.51 10.15 17.96
C ARG A 120 -26.80 11.56 17.45
N ASN A 121 -25.89 12.52 17.68
CA ASN A 121 -26.06 13.91 17.25
C ASN A 121 -25.95 14.04 15.72
N PRO A 122 -26.96 14.60 15.02
CA PRO A 122 -26.91 14.81 13.57
C PRO A 122 -25.68 15.57 13.09
N MET A 123 -25.29 16.65 13.78
CA MET A 123 -24.09 17.43 13.43
C MET A 123 -22.82 16.64 13.70
N GLY A 124 -22.78 15.90 14.81
CA GLY A 124 -21.66 15.01 15.12
C GLY A 124 -21.44 13.95 14.03
N ARG A 125 -22.50 13.33 13.51
CA ARG A 125 -22.40 12.37 12.39
C ARG A 125 -21.87 13.02 11.12
N LEU A 126 -22.37 14.21 10.78
CA LEU A 126 -21.91 14.93 9.59
C LEU A 126 -20.42 15.23 9.68
N VAL A 127 -19.98 15.82 10.80
CA VAL A 127 -18.57 16.16 11.05
C VAL A 127 -17.70 14.90 11.02
N ALA A 128 -18.09 13.83 11.72
CA ALA A 128 -17.32 12.59 11.76
C ALA A 128 -17.17 11.96 10.37
N ARG A 129 -18.26 11.91 9.59
CA ARG A 129 -18.23 11.40 8.21
C ARG A 129 -17.35 12.26 7.30
N ALA A 130 -17.46 13.59 7.40
CA ALA A 130 -16.66 14.51 6.62
C ALA A 130 -15.17 14.32 6.93
N LEU A 131 -14.78 14.33 8.21
CA LEU A 131 -13.40 14.10 8.64
C LEU A 131 -12.88 12.73 8.18
N SER A 132 -13.71 11.69 8.30
CA SER A 132 -13.36 10.35 7.84
C SER A 132 -13.01 10.31 6.36
N TRP A 133 -13.83 10.90 5.48
CA TRP A 133 -13.53 10.95 4.05
C TRP A 133 -12.39 11.91 3.71
N THR A 134 -12.19 13.00 4.47
CA THR A 134 -11.02 13.86 4.33
C THR A 134 -9.73 13.09 4.64
N VAL A 135 -9.71 12.30 5.71
CA VAL A 135 -8.56 11.44 6.02
C VAL A 135 -8.35 10.39 4.91
N ALA A 136 -9.41 9.75 4.42
CA ALA A 136 -9.31 8.80 3.31
C ALA A 136 -8.68 9.43 2.06
N LEU A 137 -9.10 10.65 1.70
CA LEU A 137 -8.54 11.38 0.57
C LEU A 137 -7.06 11.74 0.79
N GLY A 138 -6.70 12.18 2.00
CA GLY A 138 -5.31 12.46 2.35
C GLY A 138 -4.42 11.23 2.22
N LEU A 139 -4.88 10.07 2.73
CA LEU A 139 -4.18 8.79 2.61
C LEU A 139 -4.08 8.32 1.15
N LEU A 140 -5.12 8.54 0.35
CA LEU A 140 -5.10 8.20 -1.08
C LEU A 140 -4.03 9.02 -1.82
N ILE A 141 -3.98 10.34 -1.59
CA ILE A 141 -2.99 11.22 -2.23
C ILE A 141 -1.57 10.82 -1.81
N LEU A 142 -1.35 10.66 -0.50
CA LEU A 142 -0.04 10.27 0.05
C LEU A 142 0.40 8.89 -0.46
N GLY A 143 -0.49 7.90 -0.44
CA GLY A 143 -0.21 6.55 -0.91
C GLY A 143 0.04 6.50 -2.41
N LEU A 144 -0.78 7.19 -3.20
CA LEU A 144 -0.60 7.27 -4.65
C LEU A 144 0.72 7.94 -5.02
N TYR A 145 1.06 9.06 -4.39
CA TYR A 145 2.35 9.72 -4.56
C TYR A 145 3.49 8.74 -4.26
N SER A 146 3.45 8.06 -3.11
CA SER A 146 4.48 7.12 -2.68
C SER A 146 4.67 5.95 -3.65
N VAL A 147 3.59 5.37 -4.17
CA VAL A 147 3.67 4.25 -5.14
C VAL A 147 4.14 4.73 -6.50
N ILE A 148 3.68 5.90 -6.95
CA ILE A 148 4.10 6.45 -8.23
C ILE A 148 5.58 6.79 -8.20
N THR A 149 6.11 7.42 -7.15
CA THR A 149 7.51 7.86 -7.08
C THR A 149 8.51 6.75 -6.72
N ALA A 150 8.07 5.62 -6.20
CA ALA A 150 8.97 4.50 -5.93
C ALA A 150 9.64 3.97 -7.21
N GLY A 151 10.95 3.75 -7.17
CA GLY A 151 11.71 3.24 -8.32
C GLY A 151 11.98 4.26 -9.44
N TRP A 152 11.75 5.55 -9.19
CA TRP A 152 12.21 6.64 -10.06
C TRP A 152 13.67 6.97 -9.77
#